data_AF-A0A506TZL9-F1
#
_entry.id   AF-A0A506TZL9-F1
#
_cell.length_a   1.000
_cell.length_b   1.000
_cell.length_c   1.000
_cell.angle_alpha   90.00
_cell.angle_beta   90.00
_cell.angle_gamma   90.00
#
_symmetry.space_group_name_H-M   'P 1'
#
loop_
_entity.id
_entity.type
_entity.pdbx_description
1 polymer ?
#
loop_
_entity_poly.entity_id
_entity_poly.type
_entity_poly.pdbx_seq_one_letter_code
_entity_poly.pdbx_strand_id
1 'polypeptide(L)'
;MLASHAGDKPLSTYVRDYVLRAHKAKRRPRRKQATADQKELALLLALLGRSEISPLLREVLSCAETRKLLLDEEIKAELRQACADIATIRTTLILALGLRSGAVS
;
A
#
# COMPACT_ATOMS: atom_id res chain seq x y z
N MET A 1 -46.42 -10.81 -26.07
CA MET A 1 -46.15 -11.35 -24.71
C MET A 1 -44.74 -11.06 -24.16
N LEU A 2 -43.83 -10.36 -24.86
CA LEU A 2 -42.48 -10.03 -24.32
C LEU A 2 -42.40 -8.67 -23.59
N ALA A 3 -43.27 -7.71 -23.93
CA ALA A 3 -43.28 -6.38 -23.31
C ALA A 3 -43.78 -6.40 -21.85
N SER A 4 -44.67 -7.34 -21.51
CA SER A 4 -45.30 -7.44 -20.19
C SER A 4 -44.33 -7.88 -19.07
N HIS A 5 -43.19 -8.48 -19.42
CA HIS A 5 -42.17 -8.91 -18.46
C HIS A 5 -41.01 -7.91 -18.29
N ALA A 6 -41.03 -6.79 -19.02
CA ALA A 6 -39.96 -5.80 -18.98
C ALA A 6 -40.01 -4.91 -17.72
N GLY A 7 -41.14 -4.85 -17.00
CA GLY A 7 -41.34 -3.95 -15.86
C GLY A 7 -40.95 -2.51 -16.23
N ASP A 8 -40.22 -1.82 -15.34
CA ASP A 8 -39.70 -0.45 -15.55
C ASP A 8 -38.45 -0.37 -16.44
N LYS A 9 -37.99 -1.48 -17.04
CA LYS A 9 -36.79 -1.47 -17.87
C LYS A 9 -37.15 -1.27 -19.35
N PRO A 10 -36.43 -0.40 -20.07
CA PRO A 10 -36.62 -0.26 -21.51
C PRO A 10 -36.36 -1.60 -22.20
N LEU A 11 -37.26 -1.96 -23.14
CA LEU A 11 -37.33 -3.26 -23.79
C LEU A 11 -35.98 -3.69 -24.40
N SER A 12 -35.20 -2.75 -24.93
CA SER A 12 -33.86 -2.99 -25.48
C SER A 12 -32.86 -3.53 -24.45
N THR A 13 -32.99 -3.13 -23.18
CA THR A 13 -32.14 -3.61 -22.08
C THR A 13 -32.62 -4.97 -21.58
N TYR A 14 -33.93 -5.19 -21.51
CA TYR A 14 -34.51 -6.49 -21.15
C TYR A 14 -34.16 -7.58 -22.17
N VAL A 15 -34.32 -7.29 -23.47
CA VAL A 15 -33.97 -8.22 -24.56
C VAL A 15 -32.48 -8.51 -24.57
N ARG A 16 -31.63 -7.48 -24.44
CA ARG A 16 -30.17 -7.66 -24.34
C ARG A 16 -29.80 -8.54 -23.15
N ASP A 17 -30.41 -8.30 -21.99
CA ASP A 17 -30.13 -9.05 -20.78
C ASP A 17 -30.61 -10.50 -20.88
N TYR A 18 -31.79 -10.75 -21.45
CA TYR A 18 -32.39 -12.07 -21.63
C TYR A 18 -31.61 -12.92 -22.65
N VAL A 19 -31.29 -12.34 -23.82
CA VAL A 19 -30.57 -13.02 -24.90
C VAL A 19 -29.11 -13.28 -24.54
N LEU A 20 -28.46 -12.37 -23.79
CA LEU A 20 -27.05 -12.49 -23.42
C LEU A 20 -26.82 -13.10 -22.03
N ARG A 21 -27.84 -13.69 -21.36
CA ARG A 21 -27.69 -14.31 -20.02
C ARG A 21 -26.61 -15.39 -19.99
N ALA A 22 -26.35 -16.08 -21.10
CA ALA A 22 -25.33 -17.12 -21.21
C ALA A 22 -23.88 -16.58 -21.34
N HIS A 23 -23.70 -15.30 -21.69
CA HIS A 23 -22.38 -14.71 -21.99
C HIS A 23 -22.02 -13.49 -21.14
N LYS A 24 -22.80 -13.17 -20.10
CA LYS A 24 -22.38 -12.17 -19.11
C LYS A 24 -21.26 -12.75 -18.25
N ALA A 25 -20.03 -12.72 -18.77
CA ALA A 25 -18.84 -12.74 -17.93
C ALA A 25 -19.05 -11.68 -16.85
N LYS A 26 -19.06 -12.08 -15.58
CA LYS A 26 -19.16 -11.16 -14.44
C LYS A 26 -18.12 -10.06 -14.66
N ARG A 27 -18.57 -8.86 -15.04
CA ARG A 27 -17.68 -7.72 -15.23
C ARG A 27 -16.92 -7.56 -13.92
N ARG A 28 -15.58 -7.69 -13.97
CA ARG A 28 -14.75 -7.38 -12.80
C ARG A 28 -15.13 -5.97 -12.36
N PRO A 29 -15.47 -5.76 -11.07
CA PRO A 29 -15.78 -4.43 -10.59
C PRO A 29 -14.60 -3.53 -10.89
N ARG A 30 -14.89 -2.33 -11.43
CA ARG A 30 -13.87 -1.33 -11.73
C ARG A 30 -13.14 -1.03 -10.41
N ARG A 31 -11.81 -1.21 -10.38
CA ARG A 31 -11.00 -0.85 -9.22
C ARG A 31 -11.26 0.63 -8.92
N LYS A 32 -11.67 0.95 -7.69
CA LYS A 32 -11.87 2.34 -7.26
C LYS A 32 -10.57 3.10 -7.47
N GLN A 33 -10.65 4.30 -8.05
CA GLN A 33 -9.50 5.18 -8.16
C GLN A 33 -9.00 5.55 -6.77
N ALA A 34 -7.67 5.63 -6.61
CA ALA A 34 -7.07 6.07 -5.37
C ALA A 34 -7.48 7.50 -5.06
N THR A 35 -7.84 7.76 -3.80
CA THR A 35 -8.13 9.12 -3.31
C THR A 35 -6.86 9.97 -3.29
N ALA A 36 -6.99 11.30 -3.14
CA ALA A 36 -5.84 12.19 -3.01
C ALA A 36 -4.92 11.74 -1.84
N ASP A 37 -5.51 11.50 -0.67
CA ASP A 37 -4.81 11.03 0.53
C ASP A 37 -4.05 9.72 0.30
N GLN A 38 -4.66 8.75 -0.40
CA GLN A 38 -3.99 7.49 -0.73
C GLN A 38 -2.77 7.69 -1.63
N LYS A 39 -2.79 8.69 -2.52
CA LYS A 39 -1.63 9.02 -3.35
C LYS A 39 -0.54 9.69 -2.54
N GLU A 40 -0.89 10.60 -1.63
CA GLU A 40 0.06 11.27 -0.74
C GLU A 40 0.74 10.28 0.21
N LEU A 41 -0.03 9.37 0.82
CA LEU A 41 0.51 8.30 1.67
C LEU A 41 1.41 7.34 0.88
N ALA A 42 1.05 7.01 -0.36
CA ALA A 42 1.90 6.19 -1.23
C ALA A 42 3.20 6.89 -1.63
N LEU A 43 3.15 8.20 -1.89
CA LEU A 43 4.33 9.01 -2.16
C LEU A 43 5.25 9.07 -0.93
N LEU A 44 4.68 9.29 0.26
CA LEU A 44 5.43 9.33 1.50
C LEU A 44 6.11 7.98 1.79
N LEU A 45 5.41 6.86 1.56
CA LEU A 45 6.00 5.52 1.67
C LEU A 45 7.13 5.31 0.64
N ALA A 46 6.99 5.83 -0.57
CA ALA A 46 8.04 5.75 -1.60
C ALA A 46 9.27 6.58 -1.23
N LEU A 47 9.09 7.80 -0.71
CA LEU A 47 10.18 8.64 -0.21
C LEU A 47 10.89 7.98 0.97
N LEU A 48 10.13 7.38 1.89
CA LEU A 48 10.70 6.63 3.01
C LEU A 48 11.50 5.40 2.52
N GLY A 49 11.00 4.68 1.52
CA GLY A 49 11.73 3.56 0.91
C GLY A 49 12.99 3.98 0.14
N ARG A 50 13.00 5.20 -0.41
CA ARG A 50 14.17 5.80 -1.06
C ARG A 50 15.16 6.41 -0.06
N SER A 51 14.75 6.64 1.18
CA SER A 51 15.65 7.21 2.19
C SER A 51 16.81 6.24 2.47
N GLU A 52 18.01 6.79 2.55
CA GLU A 52 19.26 6.04 2.71
C GLU A 52 19.50 5.63 4.17
N ILE A 53 18.47 5.18 4.90
CA ILE A 53 18.58 4.82 6.33
C ILE A 53 19.53 3.62 6.50
N SER A 54 19.41 2.59 5.66
CA SER A 54 20.26 1.39 5.78
C SER A 54 21.74 1.69 5.46
N PRO A 55 22.07 2.46 4.41
CA PRO A 55 23.45 2.89 4.18
C PRO A 55 23.99 3.80 5.28
N LEU A 56 23.19 4.75 5.78
CA LEU A 56 23.58 5.61 6.90
C LEU A 56 23.94 4.79 8.15
N LEU A 57 23.10 3.82 8.52
CA LEU A 57 23.38 2.95 9.67
C LEU A 57 24.67 2.15 9.48
N ARG A 58 24.94 1.69 8.25
CA ARG A 58 26.17 0.97 7.93
C ARG A 58 27.41 1.85 8.07
N GLU A 59 27.33 3.11 7.64
CA GLU A 59 28.42 4.07 7.81
C GLU A 59 28.68 4.38 9.28
N VAL A 60 27.63 4.56 10.09
CA VAL A 60 27.76 4.78 11.53
C VAL A 60 28.42 3.58 12.21
N LEU A 61 28.00 2.36 11.88
CA LEU A 61 28.61 1.14 12.41
C LEU A 61 30.07 1.00 11.98
N SER A 62 30.37 1.24 10.69
CA SER A 62 31.74 1.24 10.17
C SER A 62 32.63 2.27 10.90
N CYS A 63 32.11 3.47 11.18
CA CYS A 63 32.81 4.49 11.96
C CYS A 63 33.06 4.04 13.40
N ALA A 64 32.07 3.39 14.02
CA ALA A 64 32.17 2.86 15.39
C ALA A 64 33.24 1.77 15.50
N GLU A 65 33.21 0.80 14.58
CA GLU A 65 34.16 -0.32 14.54
C GLU A 65 35.58 0.14 14.20
N THR A 66 35.75 1.03 13.23
CA THR A 66 37.07 1.44 12.72
C THR A 66 37.78 2.44 13.62
N ARG A 67 37.05 3.39 14.23
CA ARG A 67 37.65 4.48 15.02
C ARG A 67 37.64 4.23 16.53
N LYS A 68 37.20 3.07 17.02
CA LYS A 68 36.78 2.89 18.43
C LYS A 68 35.90 4.07 18.84
N LEU A 69 34.96 4.49 17.98
CA LEU A 69 34.02 5.53 18.34
C LEU A 69 33.24 4.96 19.53
N LEU A 70 33.54 5.44 20.73
CA LEU A 70 32.81 5.09 21.93
C LEU A 70 31.45 5.78 21.79
N LEU A 71 30.54 5.13 21.08
CA LEU A 71 29.14 5.45 21.13
C LEU A 71 28.70 5.13 22.56
N ASP A 72 28.29 6.16 23.28
CA ASP A 72 27.68 5.98 24.59
C ASP A 72 26.43 5.10 24.47
N GLU A 73 26.10 4.38 25.54
CA GLU A 73 24.94 3.48 25.53
C GLU A 73 23.64 4.27 25.36
N GLU A 74 23.57 5.52 25.81
CA GLU A 74 22.45 6.43 25.59
C GLU A 74 22.24 6.70 24.09
N ILE A 75 23.31 7.06 23.37
CA ILE A 75 23.26 7.32 21.92
C ILE A 75 22.86 6.06 21.14
N LYS A 76 23.33 4.88 21.56
CA LYS A 76 22.92 3.61 20.94
C LYS A 76 21.44 3.33 21.17
N ALA A 77 20.91 3.65 22.35
CA ALA A 77 19.50 3.50 22.65
C ALA A 77 18.64 4.45 21.81
N GLU A 78 19.04 5.73 21.68
CA GLU A 78 18.36 6.71 20.82
C GLU A 78 18.33 6.28 19.35
N LEU A 79 19.46 5.80 18.81
CA LEU A 79 19.53 5.30 17.43
C LEU A 79 18.61 4.10 17.20
N ARG A 80 18.55 3.15 18.16
CA ARG A 80 17.64 2.00 18.08
C ARG A 80 16.19 2.46 18.14
N GLN A 81 15.87 3.42 18.99
CA GLN A 81 14.52 3.99 19.09
C GLN A 81 14.11 4.68 17.80
N ALA A 82 14.97 5.52 17.23
CA ALA A 82 14.71 6.18 15.95
C ALA A 82 14.45 5.15 14.81
N CYS A 83 15.22 4.05 14.78
CA CYS A 83 14.98 2.96 13.82
C CYS A 83 13.62 2.28 14.03
N ALA A 84 13.24 2.04 15.29
CA ALA A 84 11.95 1.45 15.64
C ALA A 84 10.77 2.36 15.26
N ASP A 85 10.91 3.68 15.46
CA ASP A 85 9.90 4.67 15.09
C ASP A 85 9.71 4.70 13.56
N ILE A 86 10.80 4.71 12.79
CA ILE A 86 10.74 4.65 11.32
C ILE A 86 10.10 3.33 10.84
N ALA A 87 10.44 2.19 11.46
CA ALA A 87 9.80 0.92 11.14
C ALA A 87 8.29 0.94 11.43
N THR A 88 7.89 1.60 12.52
CA THR A 88 6.49 1.79 12.90
C THR A 88 5.76 2.69 11.89
N ILE A 89 6.36 3.81 11.49
CA ILE A 89 5.82 4.69 10.44
C ILE A 89 5.61 3.91 9.14
N ARG A 90 6.63 3.17 8.69
CA ARG A 90 6.56 2.36 7.47
C ARG A 90 5.41 1.34 7.53
N THR A 91 5.28 0.64 8.65
CA THR A 91 4.24 -0.39 8.83
C THR A 91 2.85 0.24 8.84
N THR A 92 2.69 1.36 9.53
CA THR A 92 1.44 2.12 9.59
C THR A 92 1.00 2.58 8.20
N LEU A 93 1.92 3.07 7.37
CA LEU A 93 1.64 3.49 6.00
C LEU A 93 1.23 2.32 5.10
N ILE A 94 1.91 1.18 5.20
CA ILE A 94 1.57 -0.04 4.44
C ILE A 94 0.14 -0.49 4.79
N LEU A 95 -0.20 -0.50 6.07
CA LEU A 95 -1.55 -0.85 6.54
C LEU A 95 -2.61 0.15 6.07
N ALA A 96 -2.34 1.47 6.18
CA ALA A 96 -3.25 2.52 5.73
C ALA A 96 -3.55 2.46 4.23
N LEU A 97 -2.57 2.02 3.42
CA LEU A 97 -2.74 1.81 1.98
C LEU A 97 -3.41 0.48 1.61
N GLY A 98 -3.70 -0.38 2.58
CA GLY A 98 -4.25 -1.72 2.35
C GLY A 98 -3.30 -2.64 1.60
N LEU A 99 -1.99 -2.37 1.68
CA LEU A 99 -0.95 -3.21 1.10
C LEU A 99 -0.68 -4.36 2.06
N ARG A 100 -0.49 -5.57 1.54
CA ARG A 100 0.04 -6.65 2.38
C ARG A 100 1.49 -6.31 2.68
N SER A 101 1.84 -6.19 3.96
CA SER A 101 3.23 -6.16 4.39
C SER A 101 3.87 -7.46 3.88
N GLY A 102 4.74 -7.34 2.88
CA GLY A 102 5.51 -8.47 2.38
C GLY A 102 6.54 -8.86 3.42
N ALA A 103 6.11 -9.46 4.52
CA ALA A 103 6.96 -10.34 5.30
C ALA A 103 7.22 -11.53 4.38
N VAL A 104 8.38 -11.49 3.71
CA VAL A 104 8.93 -12.65 3.00
C VAL A 104 9.10 -13.75 4.05
N SER A 105 8.31 -14.81 3.89
CA SER A 105 8.48 -16.10 4.58
C SER A 105 9.78 -16.77 4.16
#